data_AF-A1ZHT0-F1
#
_entry.id   AF-A1ZHT0-F1
#
_cell.length_a   1.000
_cell.length_b   1.000
_cell.length_c   1.000
_cell.angle_alpha   90.00
_cell.angle_beta   90.00
_cell.angle_gamma   90.00
#
_symmetry.space_group_name_H-M   'P 1'
#
loop_
_entity.id
_entity.type
_entity.pdbx_description
1 polymer ?
#
loop_
_entity_poly.entity_id
_entity_poly.type
_entity_poly.pdbx_seq_one_letter_code
_entity_poly.pdbx_strand_id
1 'polypeptide(L)'
;MKETIRTLFSRKHEVVIPKQGVFLAGPTPPNGSMTTGWRRAVINALKADERLHPGMMVVSPEPETGNWADIDNAHPANQTEAIQDKQIPWEWQYLNLCDITAFWLPTYWTKEKAGVFAPNIGPTSRWEYGYFLQEYIKNPDKRRFIVGGPEDADSIKWAKKMADVNGVPWHTLKAENKSKLVADSFVKAIADALVDGQWGY
;
A
#
# COMPACT_ATOMS: atom_id res chain seq x y z
N MET A 1 4.30 -9.23 25.77
CA MET A 1 4.56 -8.76 24.39
C MET A 1 4.04 -7.34 24.31
N LYS A 2 4.84 -6.38 23.80
CA LYS A 2 4.34 -5.03 23.50
C LYS A 2 3.37 -5.14 22.34
N GLU A 3 2.19 -4.56 22.46
CA GLU A 3 1.22 -4.56 21.36
C GLU A 3 1.74 -3.64 20.24
N THR A 4 1.64 -4.09 18.99
CA THR A 4 2.18 -3.38 17.81
C THR A 4 1.06 -2.85 16.92
N ILE A 5 1.40 -2.01 15.94
CA ILE A 5 0.48 -1.61 14.86
C ILE A 5 -0.25 -2.81 14.24
N ARG A 6 -1.55 -2.65 13.98
CA ARG A 6 -2.40 -3.70 13.40
C ARG A 6 -2.23 -3.78 11.88
N THR A 7 -2.59 -4.92 11.31
CA THR A 7 -2.61 -5.11 9.85
C THR A 7 -3.95 -5.68 9.42
N LEU A 8 -4.63 -4.99 8.51
CA LEU A 8 -5.84 -5.45 7.86
C LEU A 8 -5.51 -5.97 6.47
N PHE A 9 -5.91 -7.20 6.19
CA PHE A 9 -5.75 -7.85 4.89
C PHE A 9 -7.08 -7.89 4.14
N SER A 10 -7.02 -8.14 2.83
CA SER A 10 -8.21 -8.25 1.98
C SER A 10 -9.29 -9.12 2.62
N ARG A 11 -10.55 -8.68 2.51
CA ARG A 11 -11.77 -9.35 3.02
C ARG A 11 -11.97 -9.39 4.52
N LYS A 12 -11.01 -8.90 5.30
CA LYS A 12 -11.25 -8.64 6.71
C LYS A 12 -11.87 -7.27 6.89
N HIS A 13 -12.71 -7.11 7.90
CA HIS A 13 -13.35 -5.84 8.21
C HIS A 13 -13.02 -5.38 9.63
N GLU A 14 -12.51 -4.17 9.74
CA GLU A 14 -12.12 -3.57 11.01
C GLU A 14 -12.24 -2.03 10.98
N VAL A 15 -12.25 -1.41 12.17
CA VAL A 15 -12.31 0.04 12.34
C VAL A 15 -10.94 0.68 12.10
N VAL A 16 -10.92 1.65 11.20
CA VAL A 16 -9.79 2.56 10.97
C VAL A 16 -10.03 3.84 11.76
N ILE A 17 -9.12 4.16 12.69
CA ILE A 17 -9.19 5.42 13.44
C ILE A 17 -8.75 6.56 12.51
N PRO A 18 -9.44 7.72 12.49
CA PRO A 18 -9.06 8.85 11.65
C PRO A 18 -7.58 9.25 11.85
N LYS A 19 -6.88 9.50 10.75
CA LYS A 19 -5.45 9.81 10.65
C LYS A 19 -4.50 8.72 11.14
N GLN A 20 -5.01 7.52 11.44
CA GLN A 20 -4.23 6.40 11.99
C GLN A 20 -4.25 5.16 11.07
N GLY A 21 -4.81 5.29 9.87
CA GLY A 21 -4.80 4.24 8.85
C GLY A 21 -3.94 4.61 7.64
N VAL A 22 -3.11 3.68 7.19
CA VAL A 22 -2.40 3.77 5.91
C VAL A 22 -2.82 2.64 4.97
N PHE A 23 -3.20 2.98 3.74
CA PHE A 23 -3.48 2.01 2.69
C PHE A 23 -2.26 1.80 1.79
N LEU A 24 -1.84 0.55 1.60
CA LEU A 24 -0.69 0.17 0.75
C LEU A 24 -1.12 -0.08 -0.70
N ALA A 25 -1.16 0.97 -1.50
CA ALA A 25 -1.52 0.91 -2.92
C ALA A 25 -0.32 0.56 -3.81
N GLY A 26 -0.59 -0.09 -4.95
CA GLY A 26 0.43 -0.49 -5.90
C GLY A 26 0.21 -1.86 -6.53
N PRO A 27 1.07 -2.27 -7.47
CA PRO A 27 0.98 -3.58 -8.12
C PRO A 27 1.07 -4.71 -7.10
N THR A 28 0.10 -5.61 -7.14
CA THR A 28 0.10 -6.83 -6.33
C THR A 28 0.91 -7.93 -7.04
N PRO A 29 1.86 -8.58 -6.35
CA PRO A 29 2.54 -9.77 -6.88
C PRO A 29 1.55 -10.90 -7.19
N PRO A 30 1.91 -11.88 -8.05
CA PRO A 30 1.08 -13.06 -8.28
C PRO A 30 0.96 -13.93 -7.01
N ASN A 31 0.01 -14.87 -7.03
CA ASN A 31 -0.19 -15.85 -5.95
C ASN A 31 1.14 -16.53 -5.55
N GLY A 32 1.31 -16.74 -4.24
CA GLY A 32 2.52 -17.33 -3.67
C GLY A 32 3.72 -16.39 -3.59
N SER A 33 3.71 -15.21 -4.25
CA SER A 33 4.80 -14.22 -4.18
C SER A 33 4.49 -13.04 -3.25
N MET A 34 3.25 -12.94 -2.73
CA MET A 34 2.81 -11.82 -1.89
C MET A 34 3.42 -11.89 -0.48
N THR A 35 3.58 -13.09 0.10
CA THR A 35 4.09 -13.31 1.46
C THR A 35 5.57 -12.94 1.63
N THR A 36 6.31 -12.81 0.53
CA THR A 36 7.68 -12.30 0.48
C THR A 36 7.78 -10.99 -0.31
N GLY A 37 6.64 -10.36 -0.60
CA GLY A 37 6.55 -9.16 -1.44
C GLY A 37 6.83 -7.87 -0.68
N TRP A 38 6.82 -6.77 -1.43
CA TRP A 38 7.12 -5.43 -0.92
C TRP A 38 6.17 -4.98 0.21
N ARG A 39 4.87 -5.34 0.14
CA ARG A 39 3.90 -5.00 1.19
C ARG A 39 4.25 -5.67 2.52
N ARG A 40 4.71 -6.93 2.48
CA ARG A 40 5.17 -7.65 3.67
C ARG A 40 6.41 -7.00 4.27
N ALA A 41 7.34 -6.57 3.42
CA ALA A 41 8.52 -5.84 3.87
C ALA A 41 8.13 -4.55 4.61
N VAL A 42 7.20 -3.76 4.07
CA VAL A 42 6.66 -2.57 4.74
C VAL A 42 5.99 -2.93 6.07
N ILE A 43 5.10 -3.91 6.07
CA ILE A 43 4.33 -4.29 7.27
C ILE A 43 5.24 -4.78 8.39
N ASN A 44 6.24 -5.60 8.06
CA ASN A 44 7.20 -6.10 9.05
C ASN A 44 8.05 -4.96 9.61
N ALA A 45 8.49 -4.03 8.76
CA ALA A 45 9.26 -2.87 9.21
C ALA A 45 8.43 -1.93 10.11
N LEU A 46 7.16 -1.69 9.78
CA LEU A 46 6.26 -0.87 10.62
C LEU A 46 5.93 -1.58 11.94
N LYS A 47 5.74 -2.90 11.95
CA LYS A 47 5.55 -3.67 13.19
C LYS A 47 6.77 -3.62 14.13
N ALA A 48 7.97 -3.43 13.57
CA ALA A 48 9.19 -3.27 14.33
C ALA A 48 9.45 -1.83 14.81
N ASP A 49 8.70 -0.83 14.32
CA ASP A 49 8.85 0.56 14.74
C ASP A 49 8.14 0.80 16.09
N GLU A 50 8.94 1.02 17.14
CA GLU A 50 8.44 1.14 18.51
C GLU A 50 7.57 2.38 18.78
N ARG A 51 7.58 3.36 17.87
CA ARG A 51 6.73 4.56 17.94
C ARG A 51 5.29 4.24 17.58
N LEU A 52 5.06 3.17 16.81
CA LEU A 52 3.74 2.80 16.32
C LEU A 52 3.02 1.90 17.32
N HIS A 53 1.73 2.16 17.53
CA HIS A 53 0.92 1.50 18.54
C HIS A 53 -0.34 0.85 17.93
N PRO A 54 -1.09 0.02 18.66
CA PRO A 54 -2.21 -0.76 18.12
C PRO A 54 -3.41 0.06 17.63
N GLY A 55 -3.49 1.34 18.00
CA GLY A 55 -4.51 2.25 17.47
C GLY A 55 -4.30 2.53 15.98
N MET A 56 -3.07 2.40 15.50
CA MET A 56 -2.70 2.54 14.10
C MET A 56 -2.97 1.25 13.32
N MET A 57 -3.17 1.38 12.00
CA MET A 57 -3.46 0.27 11.11
C MET A 57 -2.77 0.41 9.77
N VAL A 58 -2.17 -0.68 9.30
CA VAL A 58 -1.75 -0.86 7.91
C VAL A 58 -2.81 -1.66 7.17
N VAL A 59 -3.41 -1.11 6.13
CA VAL A 59 -4.33 -1.81 5.25
C VAL A 59 -3.59 -2.30 4.01
N SER A 60 -3.63 -3.61 3.79
CA SER A 60 -2.94 -4.29 2.69
C SER A 60 -3.97 -4.98 1.79
N PRO A 61 -4.10 -4.55 0.51
CA PRO A 61 -5.04 -5.14 -0.46
C PRO A 61 -4.51 -6.45 -1.06
N GLU A 62 -4.09 -7.36 -0.20
CA GLU A 62 -3.73 -8.73 -0.57
C GLU A 62 -4.24 -9.70 0.50
N PRO A 63 -4.53 -10.96 0.13
CA PRO A 63 -4.83 -12.02 1.10
C PRO A 63 -3.68 -12.21 2.09
N GLU A 64 -3.99 -12.53 3.35
CA GLU A 64 -2.96 -12.78 4.37
C GLU A 64 -2.05 -13.96 4.02
N THR A 65 -2.63 -14.99 3.41
CA THR A 65 -1.93 -16.19 2.94
C THR A 65 -1.12 -15.94 1.66
N GLY A 66 -1.37 -14.82 0.98
CA GLY A 66 -0.81 -14.51 -0.33
C GLY A 66 -1.42 -15.30 -1.50
N ASN A 67 -2.58 -15.95 -1.30
CA ASN A 67 -3.34 -16.62 -2.36
C ASN A 67 -4.79 -16.15 -2.38
N TRP A 68 -5.27 -15.71 -3.54
CA TRP A 68 -6.67 -15.25 -3.70
C TRP A 68 -7.70 -16.34 -3.46
N ALA A 69 -7.40 -17.58 -3.83
CA ALA A 69 -8.32 -18.71 -3.68
C ALA A 69 -8.72 -18.98 -2.21
N ASP A 70 -7.92 -18.54 -1.24
CA ASP A 70 -8.21 -18.72 0.19
C ASP A 70 -9.30 -17.76 0.70
N ILE A 71 -9.62 -16.72 -0.07
CA ILE A 71 -10.61 -15.70 0.27
C ILE A 71 -11.68 -15.51 -0.81
N ASP A 72 -11.61 -16.27 -1.90
CA ASP A 72 -12.61 -16.25 -2.97
C ASP A 72 -13.82 -17.10 -2.55
N ASN A 73 -14.99 -16.47 -2.49
CA ASN A 73 -16.25 -17.15 -2.19
C ASN A 73 -17.05 -17.39 -3.48
N ALA A 74 -17.00 -18.63 -3.98
CA ALA A 74 -17.76 -19.01 -5.18
C ALA A 74 -19.28 -19.15 -4.92
N HIS A 75 -19.69 -19.29 -3.66
CA HIS A 75 -21.07 -19.62 -3.28
C HIS A 75 -21.54 -18.77 -2.08
N PRO A 76 -21.68 -17.44 -2.25
CA PRO A 76 -22.17 -16.58 -1.19
C PRO A 76 -23.57 -16.99 -0.74
N ALA A 77 -23.81 -17.05 0.58
CA ALA A 77 -25.07 -17.50 1.14
C ALA A 77 -26.21 -16.49 0.94
N ASN A 78 -25.87 -15.21 0.74
CA ASN A 78 -26.83 -14.13 0.54
C ASN A 78 -26.23 -12.98 -0.29
N GLN A 79 -27.07 -11.99 -0.63
CA GLN A 79 -26.66 -10.84 -1.43
C GLN A 79 -25.64 -9.93 -0.72
N THR A 80 -25.72 -9.80 0.60
CA THR A 80 -24.79 -8.98 1.38
C THR A 80 -23.38 -9.56 1.31
N GLU A 81 -23.25 -10.86 1.53
CA GLU A 81 -21.99 -11.60 1.40
C GLU A 81 -21.45 -11.51 -0.03
N ALA A 82 -22.31 -11.69 -1.05
CA ALA A 82 -21.92 -11.55 -2.45
C ALA A 82 -21.31 -10.18 -2.81
N ILE A 83 -21.68 -9.11 -2.09
CA ILE A 83 -21.13 -7.76 -2.24
C ILE A 83 -19.86 -7.59 -1.40
N GLN A 84 -19.89 -8.00 -0.12
CA GLN A 84 -18.74 -7.92 0.79
C GLN A 84 -17.53 -8.73 0.26
N ASP A 85 -17.81 -9.79 -0.51
CA ASP A 85 -16.84 -10.62 -1.21
C ASP A 85 -16.43 -10.07 -2.58
N LYS A 86 -16.65 -8.78 -2.90
CA LYS A 86 -16.05 -8.09 -4.08
C LYS A 86 -14.87 -7.15 -3.74
N GLN A 87 -13.73 -7.33 -4.42
CA GLN A 87 -12.45 -6.80 -3.93
C GLN A 87 -12.39 -5.30 -4.13
N ILE A 88 -12.91 -4.85 -5.27
CA ILE A 88 -12.98 -3.43 -5.64
C ILE A 88 -13.77 -2.62 -4.57
N PRO A 89 -15.00 -2.99 -4.17
CA PRO A 89 -15.69 -2.33 -3.06
C PRO A 89 -14.90 -2.31 -1.75
N TRP A 90 -14.25 -3.41 -1.38
CA TRP A 90 -13.44 -3.49 -0.17
C TRP A 90 -12.26 -2.51 -0.24
N GLU A 91 -11.50 -2.51 -1.35
CA GLU A 91 -10.38 -1.59 -1.54
C GLU A 91 -10.84 -0.13 -1.53
N TRP A 92 -11.94 0.19 -2.22
CA TRP A 92 -12.51 1.53 -2.24
C TRP A 92 -12.96 2.01 -0.87
N GLN A 93 -13.57 1.13 -0.07
CA GLN A 93 -13.94 1.45 1.31
C GLN A 93 -12.70 1.84 2.11
N TYR A 94 -11.66 1.00 2.12
CA TYR A 94 -10.49 1.25 2.95
C TYR A 94 -9.56 2.35 2.43
N LEU A 95 -9.49 2.56 1.12
CA LEU A 95 -8.85 3.73 0.52
C LEU A 95 -9.52 5.03 1.00
N ASN A 96 -10.84 5.05 1.10
CA ASN A 96 -11.57 6.22 1.59
C ASN A 96 -11.41 6.43 3.10
N LEU A 97 -11.36 5.34 3.88
CA LEU A 97 -11.20 5.39 5.34
C LEU A 97 -9.76 5.72 5.80
N CYS A 98 -8.74 5.38 4.99
CA CYS A 98 -7.36 5.71 5.31
C CYS A 98 -7.03 7.15 4.86
N ASP A 99 -6.67 8.01 5.80
CA ASP A 99 -6.21 9.37 5.47
C ASP A 99 -4.80 9.37 4.85
N ILE A 100 -4.05 8.27 4.99
CA ILE A 100 -2.73 8.09 4.38
C ILE A 100 -2.84 7.06 3.26
N THR A 101 -2.42 7.43 2.05
CA THR A 101 -2.23 6.51 0.93
C THR A 101 -0.75 6.40 0.61
N ALA A 102 -0.20 5.19 0.69
CA ALA A 102 1.20 4.91 0.38
C ALA A 102 1.30 4.05 -0.88
N PHE A 103 1.82 4.64 -1.94
CA PHE A 103 1.85 4.08 -3.29
C PHE A 103 3.26 3.61 -3.66
N TRP A 104 3.47 2.31 -3.84
CA TRP A 104 4.75 1.75 -4.28
C TRP A 104 4.63 1.20 -5.70
N LEU A 105 5.54 1.58 -6.61
CA LEU A 105 5.48 1.26 -8.05
C LEU A 105 6.68 0.41 -8.52
N PRO A 106 6.79 -0.88 -8.13
CA PRO A 106 7.79 -1.81 -8.66
C PRO A 106 7.30 -2.42 -9.99
N THR A 107 7.02 -1.58 -10.98
CA THR A 107 6.49 -2.04 -12.27
C THR A 107 7.59 -2.45 -13.23
N TYR A 108 7.49 -3.66 -13.79
CA TYR A 108 8.47 -4.21 -14.72
C TYR A 108 7.77 -4.96 -15.84
N TRP A 109 8.26 -4.81 -17.07
CA TRP A 109 7.67 -5.47 -18.24
C TRP A 109 8.17 -6.89 -18.46
N THR A 110 9.40 -7.18 -18.03
CA THR A 110 10.04 -8.48 -18.25
C THR A 110 10.60 -9.05 -16.96
N LYS A 111 10.74 -10.38 -16.91
CA LYS A 111 11.22 -11.11 -15.72
C LYS A 111 12.68 -10.78 -15.43
N GLU A 112 13.49 -10.64 -16.47
CA GLU A 112 14.93 -10.39 -16.39
C GLU A 112 15.20 -9.05 -15.68
N LYS A 113 14.39 -8.03 -16.00
CA LYS A 113 14.52 -6.72 -15.38
C LYS A 113 13.92 -6.67 -13.97
N ALA A 114 12.83 -7.41 -13.75
CA ALA A 114 12.13 -7.42 -12.46
C ALA A 114 13.01 -7.94 -11.31
N GLY A 115 13.89 -8.90 -11.57
CA GLY A 115 14.80 -9.46 -10.57
C GLY A 115 14.02 -10.12 -9.43
N VAL A 116 14.08 -9.52 -8.23
CA VAL A 116 13.33 -9.99 -7.05
C VAL A 116 11.85 -9.59 -7.06
N PHE A 117 11.45 -8.66 -7.94
CA PHE A 117 10.05 -8.30 -8.13
C PHE A 117 9.38 -9.21 -9.17
N ALA A 118 8.05 -9.25 -9.16
CA ALA A 118 7.30 -9.88 -10.23
C ALA A 118 7.30 -9.00 -11.49
N PRO A 119 7.36 -9.59 -12.70
CA PRO A 119 7.11 -8.85 -13.95
C PRO A 119 5.63 -8.48 -14.02
N ASN A 120 5.29 -7.35 -13.40
CA ASN A 120 3.95 -6.82 -13.36
C ASN A 120 3.97 -5.41 -13.93
N ILE A 121 3.27 -5.21 -15.05
CA ILE A 121 3.19 -3.89 -15.65
C ILE A 121 2.37 -2.95 -14.77
N GLY A 122 1.41 -3.40 -13.96
CA GLY A 122 0.65 -2.56 -13.01
C GLY A 122 -0.38 -1.61 -13.64
N PRO A 123 -1.29 -2.08 -14.52
CA PRO A 123 -2.23 -1.20 -15.22
C PRO A 123 -3.21 -0.51 -14.26
N THR A 124 -3.86 -1.28 -13.38
CA THR A 124 -4.81 -0.77 -12.37
C THR A 124 -4.15 0.25 -11.45
N SER A 125 -2.94 -0.06 -10.97
CA SER A 125 -2.20 0.81 -10.07
C SER A 125 -1.84 2.16 -10.70
N ARG A 126 -1.71 2.25 -12.03
CA ARG A 126 -1.53 3.55 -12.69
C ARG A 126 -2.78 4.43 -12.64
N TRP A 127 -3.95 3.81 -12.76
CA TRP A 127 -5.23 4.52 -12.70
C TRP A 127 -5.50 5.00 -11.28
N GLU A 128 -5.29 4.12 -10.30
CA GLU A 128 -5.37 4.45 -8.88
C GLU A 128 -4.40 5.56 -8.51
N TYR A 129 -3.15 5.50 -8.97
CA TYR A 129 -2.17 6.56 -8.73
C TYR A 129 -2.69 7.93 -9.14
N GLY A 130 -3.21 8.06 -10.37
CA GLY A 130 -3.74 9.32 -10.87
C GLY A 130 -4.95 9.82 -10.06
N TYR A 131 -5.87 8.92 -9.72
CA TYR A 131 -7.05 9.23 -8.92
C TYR A 131 -6.68 9.72 -7.52
N PHE A 132 -5.87 8.97 -6.77
CA PHE A 132 -5.54 9.31 -5.39
C PHE A 132 -4.57 10.49 -5.26
N LEU A 133 -3.69 10.69 -6.24
CA LEU A 133 -2.91 11.93 -6.31
C LEU A 133 -3.83 13.14 -6.45
N GLN A 134 -4.86 13.07 -7.29
CA GLN A 134 -5.83 14.16 -7.46
C GLN A 134 -6.64 14.40 -6.18
N GLU A 135 -7.08 13.35 -5.49
CA GLU A 135 -7.78 13.48 -4.21
C GLU A 135 -6.92 14.13 -3.12
N TYR A 136 -5.63 13.82 -3.09
CA TYR A 136 -4.65 14.52 -2.25
C TYR A 136 -4.53 16.00 -2.61
N ILE A 137 -4.35 16.34 -3.89
CA ILE A 137 -4.19 17.72 -4.36
C ILE A 137 -5.40 18.59 -3.97
N LYS A 138 -6.61 18.03 -3.97
CA LYS A 138 -7.82 18.74 -3.55
C LYS A 138 -7.91 18.97 -2.04
N ASN A 139 -7.30 18.12 -1.22
CA ASN A 139 -7.45 18.10 0.23
C ASN A 139 -6.12 17.79 0.96
N PRO A 140 -5.05 18.57 0.76
CA PRO A 140 -3.72 18.25 1.28
C PRO A 140 -3.64 18.24 2.82
N ASP A 141 -4.53 18.97 3.50
CA ASP A 141 -4.60 18.99 4.97
C ASP A 141 -5.27 17.75 5.58
N LYS A 142 -6.07 17.04 4.78
CA LYS A 142 -6.84 15.87 5.21
C LYS A 142 -6.24 14.56 4.74
N ARG A 143 -5.64 14.55 3.55
CA ARG A 143 -5.03 13.37 2.94
C ARG A 143 -3.52 13.51 2.94
N ARG A 144 -2.82 12.42 3.22
CA ARG A 144 -1.37 12.31 2.98
C ARG A 144 -1.12 11.32 1.87
N PHE A 145 -0.29 11.71 0.91
CA PHE A 145 0.06 10.88 -0.22
C PHE A 145 1.57 10.64 -0.24
N ILE A 146 1.98 9.39 -0.10
CA ILE A 146 3.39 8.97 -0.08
C ILE A 146 3.60 8.10 -1.30
N VAL A 147 4.61 8.39 -2.13
CA VAL A 147 4.86 7.61 -3.35
C VAL A 147 6.33 7.24 -3.48
N GLY A 148 6.58 6.05 -4.01
CA GLY A 148 7.91 5.66 -4.41
C GLY A 148 7.96 4.48 -5.37
N GLY A 149 9.18 4.08 -5.71
CA GLY A 149 9.44 2.89 -6.49
C GLY A 149 10.94 2.65 -6.68
N PRO A 150 11.31 1.48 -7.22
CA PRO A 150 12.66 1.23 -7.71
C PRO A 150 13.07 2.25 -8.78
N GLU A 151 14.33 2.69 -8.75
CA GLU A 151 14.83 3.71 -9.68
C GLU A 151 14.80 3.26 -11.15
N ASP A 152 14.86 1.95 -11.37
CA ASP A 152 14.90 1.33 -12.68
C ASP A 152 13.54 0.76 -13.11
N ALA A 153 12.46 0.98 -12.36
CA ALA A 153 11.12 0.53 -12.73
C ALA A 153 10.67 1.12 -14.08
N ASP A 154 9.91 0.34 -14.84
CA ASP A 154 9.41 0.73 -16.16
C ASP A 154 8.29 1.77 -16.06
N SER A 155 8.35 2.78 -16.93
CA SER A 155 7.30 3.80 -17.11
C SER A 155 6.90 4.60 -15.86
N ILE A 156 7.80 4.79 -14.89
CA ILE A 156 7.53 5.62 -13.70
C ILE A 156 7.87 7.11 -13.87
N LYS A 157 8.52 7.50 -14.98
CA LYS A 157 8.98 8.90 -15.20
C LYS A 157 7.85 9.93 -15.11
N TRP A 158 6.69 9.62 -15.71
CA TRP A 158 5.51 10.48 -15.66
C TRP A 158 4.95 10.60 -14.24
N ALA A 159 4.80 9.48 -13.52
CA ALA A 159 4.37 9.49 -12.12
C ALA A 159 5.32 10.33 -11.25
N LYS A 160 6.64 10.14 -11.41
CA LYS A 160 7.64 10.94 -10.69
C LYS A 160 7.52 12.43 -10.99
N LYS A 161 7.30 12.80 -12.25
CA LYS A 161 7.12 14.22 -12.63
C LYS A 161 5.82 14.79 -12.06
N MET A 162 4.73 14.03 -12.04
CA MET A 162 3.46 14.46 -11.45
C MET A 162 3.54 14.63 -9.94
N ALA A 163 4.27 13.75 -9.24
CA ALA A 163 4.55 13.92 -7.82
C ALA A 163 5.35 15.21 -7.55
N ASP A 164 6.46 15.40 -8.29
CA ASP A 164 7.37 16.55 -8.19
C ASP A 164 6.65 17.90 -8.36
N VAL A 165 5.86 18.08 -9.42
CA VAL A 165 5.16 19.35 -9.68
C VAL A 165 4.07 19.67 -8.65
N ASN A 166 3.64 18.68 -7.85
CA ASN A 166 2.66 18.86 -6.78
C ASN A 166 3.31 18.80 -5.38
N GLY A 167 4.64 18.91 -5.30
CA GLY A 167 5.37 18.94 -4.03
C GLY A 167 5.34 17.62 -3.25
N VAL A 168 5.03 16.50 -3.90
CA VAL A 168 5.03 15.17 -3.29
C VAL A 168 6.42 14.54 -3.48
N PRO A 169 7.17 14.25 -2.39
CA PRO A 169 8.47 13.61 -2.48
C PRO A 169 8.38 12.21 -3.10
N TRP A 170 9.32 11.87 -3.98
CA TRP A 170 9.44 10.52 -4.54
C TRP A 170 10.49 9.70 -3.80
N HIS A 171 10.05 8.65 -3.12
CA HIS A 171 10.93 7.73 -2.41
C HIS A 171 11.53 6.70 -3.37
N THR A 172 12.85 6.72 -3.54
CA THR A 172 13.55 5.90 -4.53
C THR A 172 14.27 4.73 -3.87
N LEU A 173 14.04 3.51 -4.38
CA LEU A 173 14.90 2.36 -4.08
C LEU A 173 15.96 2.22 -5.16
N LYS A 174 17.24 2.24 -4.76
CA LYS A 174 18.37 2.04 -5.68
C LYS A 174 18.40 0.63 -6.26
N ALA A 175 18.83 0.50 -7.52
CA ALA A 175 18.81 -0.77 -8.25
C ALA A 175 19.72 -1.83 -7.60
N GLU A 176 20.85 -1.42 -7.04
CA GLU A 176 21.75 -2.29 -6.27
C GLU A 176 21.12 -2.79 -4.95
N ASN A 177 20.07 -2.13 -4.47
CA ASN A 177 19.38 -2.44 -3.22
C ASN A 177 18.03 -3.15 -3.42
N LYS A 178 17.72 -3.64 -4.62
CA LYS A 178 16.42 -4.28 -4.93
C LYS A 178 16.01 -5.39 -3.93
N SER A 179 16.98 -6.12 -3.36
CA SER A 179 16.73 -7.16 -2.34
C SER A 179 16.01 -6.64 -1.09
N LYS A 180 16.04 -5.32 -0.82
CA LYS A 180 15.25 -4.69 0.25
C LYS A 180 13.76 -4.58 -0.08
N LEU A 181 13.36 -4.73 -1.34
CA LEU A 181 12.00 -4.63 -1.89
C LEU A 181 11.35 -3.23 -1.82
N VAL A 182 11.67 -2.43 -0.80
CA VAL A 182 11.19 -1.06 -0.60
C VAL A 182 12.31 -0.15 -0.12
N ALA A 183 12.18 1.16 -0.37
CA ALA A 183 13.14 2.14 0.15
C ALA A 183 12.89 2.42 1.63
N ASP A 184 13.96 2.51 2.43
CA ASP A 184 13.88 2.84 3.86
C ASP A 184 13.17 4.20 4.08
N SER A 185 13.38 5.16 3.18
CA SER A 185 12.72 6.47 3.23
C SER A 185 11.20 6.41 2.99
N PHE A 186 10.72 5.43 2.22
CA PHE A 186 9.29 5.20 2.01
C PHE A 186 8.62 4.68 3.28
N VAL A 187 9.23 3.67 3.91
CA VAL A 187 8.75 3.13 5.20
C VAL A 187 8.77 4.20 6.28
N LYS A 188 9.86 4.97 6.36
CA LYS A 188 9.98 6.08 7.32
C LYS A 188 8.88 7.12 7.13
N ALA A 189 8.60 7.51 5.89
CA ALA A 189 7.54 8.49 5.60
C ALA A 189 6.16 7.98 6.04
N ILE A 190 5.88 6.69 5.90
CA ILE A 190 4.64 6.08 6.40
C ILE A 190 4.57 6.16 7.92
N ALA A 191 5.63 5.73 8.61
CA ALA A 191 5.69 5.75 10.06
C ALA A 191 5.54 7.18 10.62
N ASP A 192 6.26 8.14 10.05
CA ASP A 192 6.17 9.54 10.44
C ASP A 192 4.76 10.11 10.21
N ALA A 193 4.13 9.77 9.08
CA ALA A 193 2.75 10.20 8.80
C ALA A 193 1.72 9.64 9.79
N LEU A 194 1.92 8.39 10.25
CA LEU A 194 1.06 7.77 11.28
C LEU A 194 1.28 8.44 12.64
N VAL A 195 2.53 8.69 13.04
CA VAL A 195 2.89 9.38 14.29
C VAL A 195 2.33 10.81 14.32
N ASP A 196 2.49 11.57 13.23
CA ASP A 196 1.93 12.92 13.13
C ASP A 196 0.40 12.95 13.23
N GLY A 197 -0.26 11.85 12.84
CA GLY A 197 -1.70 11.70 12.93
C GLY A 197 -2.19 11.31 14.32
N GLN A 198 -1.29 11.00 15.26
CA GLN A 198 -1.63 10.51 16.58
C GLN A 198 -2.34 11.60 17.38
N TRP A 199 -3.37 11.20 18.12
CA TRP A 199 -4.15 12.13 18.92
C TRP A 199 -3.40 12.36 20.23
N GLY A 200 -3.03 13.62 20.51
CA GLY A 200 -2.54 14.01 21.83
C GLY A 200 -3.72 14.14 22.78
N TYR A 201 -3.79 13.26 23.78
CA TYR A 201 -4.65 13.44 24.95
C TYR A 201 -3.80 13.92 26.12
#